data_AF-A0A522DAM5-F1
#
_entry.id   AF-A0A522DAM5-F1
#
_cell.length_a   1.000
_cell.length_b   1.000
_cell.length_c   1.000
_cell.angle_alpha   90.00
_cell.angle_beta   90.00
_cell.angle_gamma   90.00
#
_symmetry.space_group_name_H-M   'P 1'
#
loop_
_entity.id
_entity.type
_entity.pdbx_description
1 polymer ?
#
loop_
_entity_poly.entity_id
_entity_poly.type
_entity_poly.pdbx_seq_one_letter_code
_entity_poly.pdbx_strand_id
1 'polypeptide(L)'
;MLSVRDIDSVDISRIEQGLVTVSARGQRHDAYDFDAFEIVMLLQPSALEGRRLKWVKNAWAFHNLVAHPVMQIMVWLGFKKLAIRLHDATVPKPCGIRAS
;
A
#
# COMPACT_ATOMS: atom_id res chain seq x y z
N MET A 1 -12.22 -9.10 -9.67
CA MET A 1 -12.04 -8.02 -8.68
C MET A 1 -13.03 -8.28 -7.56
N LEU A 2 -12.57 -8.54 -6.34
CA LEU A 2 -13.45 -8.81 -5.18
C LEU A 2 -14.08 -7.48 -4.72
N SER A 3 -15.39 -7.45 -4.51
CA SER A 3 -16.05 -6.27 -3.92
C SER A 3 -15.88 -6.31 -2.40
N VAL A 4 -15.80 -5.14 -1.76
CA VAL A 4 -15.77 -5.02 -0.29
C VAL A 4 -16.98 -5.72 0.36
N ARG A 5 -18.11 -5.79 -0.35
CA ARG A 5 -19.35 -6.45 0.12
C ARG A 5 -19.26 -7.97 0.14
N ASP A 6 -18.29 -8.56 -0.55
CA ASP A 6 -18.10 -10.00 -0.64
C ASP A 6 -17.17 -10.54 0.46
N ILE A 7 -16.63 -9.66 1.33
CA ILE A 7 -15.66 -10.01 2.36
C ILE A 7 -16.38 -10.40 3.64
N ASP A 8 -16.17 -11.65 4.07
CA ASP A 8 -16.75 -12.22 5.29
C ASP A 8 -15.92 -11.86 6.52
N SER A 9 -14.58 -11.94 6.41
CA SER A 9 -13.66 -11.60 7.48
C SER A 9 -12.25 -11.30 6.98
N VAL A 10 -11.47 -10.60 7.80
CA VAL A 10 -10.07 -10.26 7.51
C VAL A 10 -9.20 -10.59 8.73
N ASP A 11 -8.21 -11.44 8.53
CA ASP A 11 -7.20 -11.74 9.53
C ASP A 11 -5.97 -10.85 9.32
N ILE A 12 -5.74 -9.96 10.28
CA ILE A 12 -4.64 -8.99 10.31
C ILE A 12 -3.53 -9.39 11.28
N SER A 13 -3.58 -10.59 11.88
CA SER A 13 -2.64 -11.03 12.91
C SER A 13 -1.18 -10.98 12.45
N ARG A 14 -0.96 -11.05 11.12
CA ARG A 14 0.35 -11.07 10.47
C ARG A 14 0.68 -9.82 9.67
N ILE A 15 -0.05 -8.72 9.88
CA ILE A 15 0.15 -7.47 9.12
C ILE A 15 1.58 -6.91 9.27
N GLU A 16 2.21 -7.09 10.44
CA GLU A 16 3.60 -6.67 10.66
C GLU A 16 4.64 -7.52 9.91
N GLN A 17 4.27 -8.71 9.45
CA GLN A 17 5.06 -9.50 8.50
C GLN A 17 4.65 -9.24 7.04
N GLY A 18 3.70 -8.32 6.82
CA GLY A 18 3.23 -7.93 5.51
C GLY A 18 2.25 -8.96 4.95
N LEU A 19 1.47 -9.64 5.78
CA LEU A 19 0.49 -10.63 5.33
C LEU A 19 -0.88 -10.35 5.95
N VAL A 20 -1.91 -10.38 5.10
CA VAL A 20 -3.32 -10.33 5.50
C VAL A 20 -4.06 -11.42 4.75
N THR A 21 -4.89 -12.17 5.47
CA THR A 21 -5.74 -13.19 4.87
C THR A 21 -7.18 -12.67 4.84
N VAL A 22 -7.74 -12.59 3.65
CA VAL A 22 -9.13 -12.17 3.41
C VAL A 22 -9.96 -13.42 3.13
N SER A 23 -11.04 -13.60 3.87
CA SER A 23 -12.06 -14.61 3.55
C SER A 23 -13.21 -13.94 2.82
N ALA A 24 -13.48 -14.37 1.59
CA ALA A 24 -14.56 -13.84 0.76
C ALA A 24 -15.27 -14.99 0.04
N ARG A 25 -16.60 -15.05 0.14
CA ARG A 25 -17.44 -16.09 -0.51
C ARG A 25 -16.97 -17.52 -0.18
N GLY A 26 -16.51 -17.74 1.06
CA GLY A 26 -15.99 -19.03 1.51
C GLY A 26 -14.60 -19.42 0.96
N GLN A 27 -13.92 -18.55 0.20
CA GLN A 27 -12.53 -18.73 -0.22
C GLN A 27 -11.59 -17.85 0.60
N ARG A 28 -10.35 -18.31 0.79
CA ARG A 28 -9.28 -17.53 1.42
C ARG A 28 -8.34 -16.98 0.36
N HIS A 29 -8.00 -15.70 0.52
CA HIS A 29 -7.07 -14.99 -0.34
C HIS A 29 -5.99 -14.34 0.51
N ASP A 30 -4.73 -14.55 0.16
CA ASP A 30 -3.60 -13.96 0.87
C ASP A 30 -3.08 -12.74 0.11
N ALA A 31 -3.00 -11.63 0.83
CA ALA A 31 -2.43 -10.38 0.36
C ALA A 31 -1.11 -10.13 1.05
N TYR A 32 -0.15 -9.57 0.32
CA TYR A 32 1.21 -9.35 0.79
C TYR A 32 1.60 -7.88 0.74
N ASP A 33 2.54 -7.48 1.60
CA ASP A 33 3.20 -6.17 1.64
C ASP A 33 2.22 -4.98 1.55
N PHE A 34 2.23 -4.26 0.43
CA PHE A 34 1.38 -3.10 0.22
C PHE A 34 -0.08 -3.46 -0.03
N ASP A 35 -0.37 -4.63 -0.62
CA ASP A 35 -1.76 -5.09 -0.77
C ASP A 35 -2.37 -5.39 0.59
N ALA A 36 -1.61 -6.05 1.46
CA ALA A 36 -2.01 -6.31 2.83
C ALA A 36 -2.31 -5.01 3.56
N PHE A 37 -1.44 -4.02 3.42
CA PHE A 37 -1.63 -2.69 4.00
C PHE A 37 -2.86 -1.96 3.44
N GLU A 38 -3.03 -1.95 2.12
CA GLU A 38 -4.14 -1.26 1.45
C GLU A 38 -5.50 -1.85 1.83
N ILE A 39 -5.60 -3.18 1.90
CA ILE A 39 -6.81 -3.88 2.35
C ILE A 39 -7.19 -3.42 3.76
N VAL A 40 -6.23 -3.37 4.67
CA VAL A 40 -6.50 -2.93 6.05
C VAL A 40 -6.84 -1.44 6.09
N MET A 41 -6.16 -0.60 5.31
CA MET A 41 -6.48 0.82 5.19
C MET A 41 -7.91 1.08 4.69
N LEU A 42 -8.40 0.27 3.74
CA LEU A 42 -9.75 0.40 3.17
C LEU A 42 -10.83 -0.15 4.10
N LEU A 43 -10.56 -1.23 4.84
CA LEU A 43 -11.55 -1.93 5.64
C LEU A 43 -11.57 -1.47 7.10
N GLN A 44 -10.40 -1.27 7.71
CA GLN A 44 -10.27 -0.92 9.12
C GLN A 44 -8.94 -0.16 9.39
N PRO A 45 -8.84 1.13 9.01
CA PRO A 45 -7.61 1.90 9.13
C PRO A 45 -7.11 2.04 10.58
N SER A 46 -8.03 2.08 11.55
CA SER A 46 -7.69 2.12 12.98
C SER A 46 -6.91 0.87 13.45
N ALA A 47 -7.01 -0.26 12.74
CA ALA A 47 -6.27 -1.47 13.07
C ALA A 47 -4.75 -1.37 12.82
N LEU A 48 -4.32 -0.33 12.08
CA LEU A 48 -2.92 -0.03 11.80
C LEU A 48 -2.28 0.86 12.88
N GLU A 49 -3.10 1.49 13.73
CA GLU A 49 -2.61 2.28 14.85
C GLU A 49 -1.84 1.41 15.84
N GLY A 50 -0.67 1.87 16.28
CA GLY A 50 0.22 1.12 17.17
C GLY A 50 1.01 -0.03 16.52
N ARG A 51 0.74 -0.40 15.25
CA ARG A 51 1.49 -1.45 14.53
C ARG A 51 2.83 -0.96 13.98
N ARG A 52 3.83 -1.84 13.99
CA ARG A 52 5.22 -1.57 13.58
C ARG A 52 5.47 -1.83 12.08
N LEU A 53 4.79 -1.08 11.22
CA LEU A 53 4.95 -1.16 9.76
C LEU A 53 6.09 -0.27 9.24
N LYS A 54 7.32 -0.55 9.70
CA LYS A 54 8.48 0.31 9.42
C LYS A 54 8.76 0.47 7.93
N TRP A 55 8.65 -0.58 7.11
CA TRP A 55 8.96 -0.47 5.67
C TRP A 55 7.94 0.40 4.94
N VAL A 56 6.63 0.23 5.21
CA VAL A 56 5.56 1.03 4.59
C VAL A 56 5.75 2.49 4.95
N LYS A 57 5.99 2.77 6.24
CA LYS A 57 6.24 4.13 6.74
C LYS A 57 7.49 4.75 6.11
N ASN A 58 8.57 3.99 5.98
CA ASN A 58 9.81 4.47 5.37
C ASN A 58 9.67 4.72 3.87
N ALA A 59 8.92 3.88 3.15
CA ALA A 59 8.67 4.07 1.72
C ALA A 59 7.85 5.36 1.46
N TRP A 60 6.80 5.57 2.24
CA TRP A 60 6.03 6.82 2.21
C TRP A 60 6.86 8.02 2.64
N ALA A 61 7.70 7.89 3.67
CA ALA A 61 8.60 8.95 4.09
C ALA A 61 9.60 9.32 2.99
N PHE A 62 10.17 8.33 2.30
CA PHE A 62 11.06 8.58 1.16
C PHE A 62 10.34 9.30 0.01
N HIS A 63 9.14 8.83 -0.37
CA HIS A 63 8.32 9.48 -1.39
C HIS A 63 8.06 10.95 -1.02
N ASN A 64 7.68 11.20 0.23
CA ASN A 64 7.31 12.54 0.68
C ASN A 64 8.51 13.48 0.86
N LEU A 65 9.59 12.99 1.49
CA LEU A 65 10.74 13.82 1.89
C LEU A 65 11.82 13.91 0.82
N VAL A 66 11.85 12.98 -0.14
CA VAL A 66 12.87 12.96 -1.20
C VAL A 66 12.24 13.11 -2.57
N ALA A 67 11.26 12.27 -2.92
CA ALA A 67 10.72 12.30 -4.29
C ALA A 67 10.00 13.62 -4.59
N HIS A 68 9.15 14.14 -3.69
CA HIS A 68 8.46 15.42 -3.92
C HIS A 68 9.41 16.62 -4.07
N PRO A 69 10.44 16.85 -3.22
CA PRO A 69 11.41 17.91 -3.46
C PRO A 69 12.15 17.77 -4.80
N VAL A 70 12.56 16.55 -5.17
CA VAL A 70 13.22 16.31 -6.46
C VAL A 70 12.26 16.62 -7.62
N MET A 71 10.99 16.20 -7.53
CA MET A 71 9.97 16.56 -8.51
C MET A 71 9.82 18.08 -8.65
N GLN A 72 9.83 18.81 -7.54
CA GLN A 72 9.69 20.27 -7.55
C GLN A 72 10.85 20.93 -8.32
N ILE A 73 12.09 20.48 -8.07
CA ILE A 73 13.27 20.93 -8.80
C ILE A 73 13.14 20.62 -10.30
N MET A 74 12.70 19.40 -10.65
CA MET A 74 12.50 19.00 -12.04
C MET A 74 11.45 19.85 -12.75
N VAL A 75 10.37 20.22 -12.05
CA VAL A 75 9.33 21.10 -12.59
C VAL A 75 9.88 22.51 -12.83
N TRP A 76 10.68 23.07 -11.91
CA TRP A 76 11.34 24.37 -12.11
C TRP A 76 12.27 24.39 -13.33
N LEU A 77 12.93 23.27 -13.61
CA LEU A 77 13.77 23.09 -14.80
C LEU A 77 12.97 22.74 -16.07
N GLY A 78 11.64 22.67 -16.01
CA GLY A 78 10.76 22.38 -17.15
C GLY A 78 10.52 20.90 -17.45
N PHE A 79 11.07 19.96 -16.67
CA PHE A 79 10.99 18.51 -16.90
C PHE A 79 9.71 17.87 -16.32
N LYS A 80 8.53 18.45 -16.58
CA LYS A 80 7.25 18.02 -15.98
C LYS A 80 6.92 16.54 -16.19
N LYS A 81 7.14 16.01 -17.40
CA LYS A 81 6.89 14.58 -17.70
C LYS A 81 7.77 13.65 -16.88
N LEU A 82 9.02 14.04 -16.66
CA LEU A 82 9.98 13.24 -15.89
C LEU A 82 9.66 13.32 -14.39
N ALA A 83 9.20 14.47 -13.90
CA ALA A 83 8.71 14.62 -12.53
C ALA A 83 7.50 13.71 -12.24
N ILE A 84 6.54 13.63 -13.16
CA ILE A 84 5.39 12.69 -13.05
C ILE A 84 5.86 11.24 -13.05
N ARG A 85 6.82 10.87 -13.92
CA ARG A 85 7.38 9.51 -13.92
C ARG A 85 8.07 9.17 -12.61
N LEU A 86 8.80 10.12 -12.01
CA LEU A 86 9.44 9.93 -10.71
C LEU A 86 8.40 9.76 -9.60
N HIS A 87 7.34 10.57 -9.61
CA HIS A 87 6.20 10.41 -8.70
C HIS A 87 5.66 8.99 -8.77
N ASP A 88 5.21 8.57 -9.95
CA ASP A 88 4.55 7.29 -10.14
C ASP A 88 5.47 6.10 -9.86
N ALA A 89 6.79 6.27 -9.99
CA ALA A 89 7.77 5.23 -9.67
C ALA A 89 8.06 5.11 -8.16
N THR A 90 7.85 6.19 -7.40
CA THR A 90 8.21 6.26 -5.97
C THR A 90 7.00 6.18 -5.04
N VAL A 91 5.77 6.38 -5.56
CA VAL A 91 4.55 6.06 -4.81
C VAL A 91 4.60 4.56 -4.47
N PRO A 92 4.50 4.18 -3.20
CA PRO A 92 4.46 2.77 -2.83
C PRO A 92 3.21 2.09 -3.40
N LYS A 93 3.38 1.01 -4.17
CA LYS A 93 2.29 0.35 -4.92
C LYS A 93 1.89 -1.01 -4.34
N PRO A 94 0.59 -1.34 -4.36
CA PRO A 94 0.10 -2.71 -4.17
C PRO A 94 0.60 -3.62 -5.30
N CYS A 95 1.00 -4.87 -5.00
CA CYS A 95 1.51 -5.86 -5.95
C CYS A 95 0.46 -6.91 -6.38
N GLY A 96 -0.80 -6.76 -5.98
CA GLY A 96 -1.91 -7.68 -6.23
C GLY A 96 -2.06 -8.78 -5.16
N ILE A 97 -3.32 -9.15 -4.91
CA ILE A 97 -3.71 -10.28 -4.04
C ILE A 97 -3.42 -11.60 -4.77
N ARG A 98 -2.73 -12.54 -4.11
CA ARG A 98 -2.50 -13.88 -4.66
C ARG A 98 -3.57 -14.84 -4.11
N ALA A 99 -4.16 -15.65 -5.00
CA ALA A 99 -4.99 -16.76 -4.55
C ALA A 99 -4.07 -17.85 -4.00
N SER A 100 -4.37 -18.30 -2.78
CA SER A 100 -3.70 -19.42 -2.12
C SER A 100 -4.31 -20.75 -2.51
#